data_AF-A0A072TWR1-F1
#
_entry.id   AF-A0A072TWR1-F1
#
_cell.length_a   1.000
_cell.length_b   1.000
_cell.length_c   1.000
_cell.angle_alpha   90.00
_cell.angle_beta   90.00
_cell.angle_gamma   90.00
#
_symmetry.space_group_name_H-M   'P 1'
#
loop_
_entity.id
_entity.type
_entity.pdbx_description
1 polymer ?
#
loop_
_entity_poly.entity_id
_entity_poly.type
_entity_poly.pdbx_seq_one_letter_code
_entity_poly.pdbx_strand_id
1 'polypeptide(L)'
;MRLSSHAILKVLILCHLLLCYPSFSFSLLAANSTVETELLLPETNVTAVGNASLAGSNEDSLANMIDRALEREFPENEQNEGTDDAGSFNNSVAGQQAVLETVARVKPKKNETKEEKSFQFHDVFNLDNENRVEDTPTLIDRKDNVFIISNPKSKYPVLQLDLRLISDLVVVIVSATCGGIAFACAGQPVMTGYLLAGSLIGPGGLSFVSEMVQVETVAQFGVIVFALRIGLRVFHNKGCLLRVVRAVAILGGLLQILLFMCLCGIIASLCGGKSSEGIFVGAFLSMSSTAVVLKFLMERNSVNALHGQVIIGTLILQDCAVGLLFALLPVLGGTSGVLQGVISMSKSLLTLITFLVVLSILSRTCVPWFLKLMISLSSQTNELYQLASVAFCLIVAWCSDKLGLSLELGSFAAGVMISTTDLGQHTLEQVEPIRNFFAALFLASIGMLIHVHFLWNHVDILLAAVILVIIVKTIVAASVVKGFGYNNKTSILVGMSLAQIGEFAFVLLSRASNVHLVEGKLYLLLLGTTALSLVTTPLLFKLIPAVLHLGALLRWFPPDSPAEVSFKGDNFRADSAKRITLMVQGSHDS
;
A
#
# COMPACT_ATOMS: atom_id res chain seq x y z
N MET A 1 -2.76 3.78 32.23
CA MET A 1 -2.13 4.45 33.41
C MET A 1 -0.82 5.10 32.98
N ARG A 2 -0.39 6.23 33.60
CA ARG A 2 0.64 7.17 33.08
C ARG A 2 1.91 6.49 32.53
N LEU A 3 2.05 6.42 31.20
CA LEU A 3 3.31 6.05 30.55
C LEU A 3 4.22 7.27 30.48
N SER A 4 5.43 7.19 31.01
CA SER A 4 6.36 8.33 31.09
C SER A 4 6.73 8.87 29.71
N SER A 5 6.86 10.20 29.59
CA SER A 5 7.30 10.89 28.37
C SER A 5 8.60 10.29 27.82
N HIS A 6 9.52 9.87 28.70
CA HIS A 6 10.76 9.19 28.35
C HIS A 6 10.58 7.91 27.52
N ALA A 7 9.46 7.20 27.59
CA ALA A 7 9.25 5.99 26.78
C ALA A 7 9.01 6.35 25.30
N ILE A 8 8.20 7.38 25.04
CA ILE A 8 7.93 7.89 23.69
C ILE A 8 9.15 8.65 23.17
N LEU A 9 9.77 9.48 24.02
CA LEU A 9 11.00 10.19 23.67
C LEU A 9 12.15 9.22 23.34
N LYS A 10 12.31 8.09 24.06
CA LYS A 10 13.31 7.07 23.71
C LYS A 10 13.01 6.36 22.38
N VAL A 11 11.74 6.14 22.02
CA VAL A 11 11.39 5.61 20.69
C VAL A 11 11.68 6.66 19.61
N LEU A 12 11.34 7.93 19.86
CA LEU A 12 11.62 9.03 18.92
C LEU A 12 13.12 9.24 18.72
N ILE A 13 13.91 9.23 19.80
CA ILE A 13 15.38 9.30 19.76
C ILE A 13 15.98 8.08 19.08
N LEU A 14 15.44 6.86 19.29
CA LEU A 14 15.93 5.66 18.61
C LEU A 14 15.68 5.73 17.09
N CYS A 15 14.50 6.20 16.65
CA CYS A 15 14.26 6.53 15.24
C CYS A 15 15.24 7.60 14.74
N HIS A 16 15.46 8.67 15.51
CA HIS A 16 16.38 9.74 15.12
C HIS A 16 17.83 9.25 14.99
N LEU A 17 18.27 8.34 15.87
CA LEU A 17 19.60 7.74 15.83
C LEU A 17 19.78 6.80 14.63
N LEU A 18 18.73 6.04 14.29
CA LEU A 18 18.70 5.20 13.08
C LEU A 18 18.65 6.02 11.78
N LEU A 19 18.01 7.20 11.80
CA LEU A 19 17.94 8.11 10.64
C LEU A 19 19.21 8.96 10.46
N CYS A 20 19.95 9.26 11.53
CA CYS A 20 21.14 10.12 11.47
C CYS A 20 22.47 9.38 11.24
N TYR A 21 22.51 8.04 11.22
CA TYR A 21 23.75 7.26 11.04
C TYR A 21 23.72 6.28 9.84
N PRO A 22 23.62 6.76 8.58
CA PRO A 22 23.88 5.94 7.40
C PRO A 22 25.39 5.71 7.13
N SER A 23 26.27 6.52 7.74
CA SER A 23 27.64 6.75 7.21
C SER A 23 28.75 5.83 7.75
N PHE A 24 28.50 5.00 8.77
CA PHE A 24 29.59 4.35 9.54
C PHE A 24 30.08 3.00 8.97
N SER A 25 30.01 2.79 7.65
CA SER A 25 30.49 1.54 7.01
C SER A 25 31.21 1.74 5.67
N PHE A 26 31.42 2.98 5.22
CA PHE A 26 31.93 3.27 3.86
C PHE A 26 33.40 3.75 3.79
N SER A 27 34.12 3.80 4.91
CA SER A 27 35.43 4.48 5.01
C SER A 27 36.66 3.56 4.97
N LEU A 28 36.52 2.25 4.73
CA LEU A 28 37.62 1.27 4.87
C LEU A 28 38.05 0.55 3.58
N LEU A 29 37.52 0.94 2.40
CA LEU A 29 37.82 0.26 1.13
C LEU A 29 38.01 1.22 -0.07
N ALA A 30 38.58 2.39 0.18
CA ALA A 30 38.88 3.41 -0.83
C ALA A 30 40.25 4.06 -0.60
N ALA A 31 41.30 3.24 -0.52
CA ALA A 31 42.67 3.70 -0.24
C ALA A 31 43.71 2.96 -1.11
N ASN A 32 43.74 3.28 -2.42
CA ASN A 32 44.94 3.34 -3.27
C ASN A 32 44.61 3.54 -4.77
N SER A 33 44.71 4.78 -5.25
CA SER A 33 45.13 5.14 -6.63
C SER A 33 45.24 6.66 -6.75
N THR A 34 46.46 7.19 -6.84
CA THR A 34 46.80 8.62 -7.03
C THR A 34 47.11 8.95 -8.50
N VAL A 35 47.72 10.14 -8.77
CA VAL A 35 47.98 10.80 -10.08
C VAL A 35 46.75 11.61 -10.55
N GLU A 36 46.69 12.93 -10.35
CA GLU A 36 47.42 14.04 -11.04
C GLU A 36 46.94 14.21 -12.51
N THR A 37 46.77 15.42 -13.09
CA THR A 37 47.61 16.63 -12.99
C THR A 37 46.80 17.95 -13.11
N GLU A 38 47.35 19.09 -12.65
CA GLU A 38 46.83 20.45 -12.88
C GLU A 38 47.13 21.01 -14.30
N LEU A 39 46.47 22.08 -14.76
CA LEU A 39 47.06 23.44 -14.82
C LEU A 39 46.06 24.56 -15.22
N LEU A 40 46.57 25.80 -15.31
CA LEU A 40 45.92 27.09 -15.13
C LEU A 40 45.62 27.89 -16.41
N LEU A 41 44.48 28.61 -16.37
CA LEU A 41 44.24 30.01 -16.83
C LEU A 41 44.23 30.41 -18.33
N PRO A 42 43.66 31.61 -18.68
CA PRO A 42 43.26 31.98 -20.05
C PRO A 42 43.86 33.32 -20.59
N GLU A 43 43.59 33.64 -21.88
CA GLU A 43 43.50 34.99 -22.48
C GLU A 43 42.55 34.94 -23.72
N THR A 44 41.66 35.90 -24.02
CA THR A 44 41.79 37.18 -24.78
C THR A 44 42.29 37.02 -26.26
N ASN A 45 41.98 37.87 -27.27
CA ASN A 45 41.24 39.16 -27.36
C ASN A 45 40.87 39.51 -28.85
N VAL A 46 40.21 40.68 -29.10
CA VAL A 46 40.36 41.56 -30.32
C VAL A 46 39.80 41.02 -31.68
N THR A 47 39.15 41.75 -32.62
CA THR A 47 38.87 43.18 -32.98
C THR A 47 37.47 43.29 -33.70
N ALA A 48 36.95 44.30 -34.45
CA ALA A 48 37.34 45.66 -34.91
C ALA A 48 36.15 46.56 -35.38
N VAL A 49 36.25 47.86 -35.07
CA VAL A 49 36.07 49.09 -35.91
C VAL A 49 34.95 49.24 -36.97
N GLY A 50 34.12 50.29 -36.81
CA GLY A 50 33.37 50.98 -37.89
C GLY A 50 32.47 52.13 -37.38
N ASN A 51 32.62 53.37 -37.87
CA ASN A 51 31.88 54.58 -37.43
C ASN A 51 31.34 55.40 -38.63
N ALA A 52 30.08 55.89 -38.58
CA ALA A 52 29.66 57.27 -38.96
C ALA A 52 28.12 57.51 -39.00
N SER A 53 27.64 58.41 -38.13
CA SER A 53 26.52 59.39 -38.25
C SER A 53 25.40 59.32 -39.33
N LEU A 54 24.15 59.33 -38.83
CA LEU A 54 22.99 60.19 -39.23
C LEU A 54 22.51 60.27 -40.70
N ALA A 55 21.32 59.71 -41.00
CA ALA A 55 20.04 60.46 -41.15
C ALA A 55 18.95 59.69 -41.95
N GLY A 56 17.67 59.84 -41.57
CA GLY A 56 16.51 59.59 -42.46
C GLY A 56 15.55 58.42 -42.10
N SER A 57 14.29 58.59 -42.52
CA SER A 57 13.21 57.59 -42.72
C SER A 57 13.07 56.40 -41.74
N ASN A 58 12.07 56.49 -40.84
CA ASN A 58 11.41 55.33 -40.24
C ASN A 58 10.39 54.75 -41.24
N GLU A 59 10.84 53.90 -42.16
CA GLU A 59 9.98 52.95 -42.89
C GLU A 59 10.59 51.53 -42.76
N ASP A 60 9.90 50.50 -43.29
CA ASP A 60 10.33 49.09 -43.28
C ASP A 60 10.51 48.41 -41.90
N SER A 61 9.76 48.84 -40.89
CA SER A 61 9.47 47.97 -39.73
C SER A 61 8.50 46.85 -40.13
N LEU A 62 8.84 45.61 -39.79
CA LEU A 62 8.11 44.38 -40.13
C LEU A 62 6.64 44.42 -39.68
N ALA A 63 6.32 45.17 -38.61
CA ALA A 63 4.94 45.42 -38.16
C ALA A 63 4.04 46.01 -39.26
N ASN A 64 4.53 47.00 -40.02
CA ASN A 64 3.76 47.69 -41.07
C ASN A 64 3.56 46.85 -42.35
N MET A 65 4.16 45.65 -42.40
CA MET A 65 3.84 44.59 -43.37
C MET A 65 2.80 43.61 -42.83
N ILE A 66 2.80 43.33 -41.51
CA ILE A 66 1.83 42.43 -40.86
C ILE A 66 0.44 43.08 -40.80
N ASP A 67 0.33 44.35 -40.41
CA ASP A 67 -0.97 45.04 -40.36
C ASP A 67 -1.65 45.07 -41.74
N ARG A 68 -0.88 45.39 -42.80
CA ARG A 68 -1.36 45.35 -44.20
C ARG A 68 -1.63 43.95 -44.75
N ALA A 69 -1.30 42.89 -44.03
CA ALA A 69 -1.74 41.52 -44.32
C ALA A 69 -3.04 41.19 -43.58
N LEU A 70 -3.12 41.51 -42.28
CA LEU A 70 -4.30 41.31 -41.44
C LEU A 70 -5.53 42.05 -41.99
N GLU A 71 -5.39 43.34 -42.29
CA GLU A 71 -6.43 44.22 -42.82
C GLU A 71 -6.89 43.82 -44.24
N ARG A 72 -6.19 42.86 -44.87
CA ARG A 72 -6.51 42.29 -46.18
C ARG A 72 -7.18 40.91 -46.11
N GLU A 73 -7.04 40.17 -45.01
CA GLU A 73 -7.81 38.95 -44.76
C GLU A 73 -9.16 39.23 -44.08
N PHE A 74 -9.27 40.31 -43.30
CA PHE A 74 -10.46 40.63 -42.51
C PHE A 74 -11.03 42.04 -42.79
N PRO A 75 -11.74 42.24 -43.92
CA PRO A 75 -12.52 43.46 -44.12
C PRO A 75 -13.77 43.42 -43.24
N GLU A 76 -13.72 44.05 -42.07
CA GLU A 76 -14.92 44.32 -41.28
C GLU A 76 -15.87 45.24 -42.07
N ASN A 77 -17.11 44.80 -42.27
CA ASN A 77 -18.17 45.63 -42.81
C ASN A 77 -19.50 45.19 -42.19
N GLU A 78 -20.26 46.15 -41.68
CA GLU A 78 -21.45 45.89 -40.85
C GLU A 78 -22.63 45.35 -41.67
N GLN A 79 -23.50 44.58 -41.02
CA GLN A 79 -24.94 44.77 -41.22
C GLN A 79 -25.72 44.50 -39.93
N ASN A 80 -26.70 45.36 -39.68
CA ASN A 80 -27.33 45.62 -38.39
C ASN A 80 -28.85 45.62 -38.58
N GLU A 81 -29.63 44.90 -37.77
CA GLU A 81 -31.09 45.10 -37.67
C GLU A 81 -31.72 44.36 -36.47
N GLY A 82 -32.48 45.10 -35.64
CA GLY A 82 -33.64 44.67 -34.81
C GLY A 82 -33.49 43.57 -33.73
N THR A 83 -34.17 43.64 -32.57
CA THR A 83 -35.02 44.69 -31.96
C THR A 83 -35.12 44.42 -30.44
N ASP A 84 -35.69 45.34 -29.67
CA ASP A 84 -35.83 45.31 -28.21
C ASP A 84 -36.68 44.13 -27.64
N ASP A 85 -36.43 43.71 -26.39
CA ASP A 85 -37.21 44.20 -25.23
C ASP A 85 -36.54 43.86 -23.86
N ALA A 86 -37.09 44.39 -22.77
CA ALA A 86 -36.47 44.48 -21.45
C ALA A 86 -36.53 43.19 -20.59
N GLY A 87 -35.47 42.97 -19.79
CA GLY A 87 -35.36 41.80 -18.91
C GLY A 87 -34.28 41.92 -17.83
N SER A 88 -34.29 43.00 -17.05
CA SER A 88 -33.26 43.25 -16.01
C SER A 88 -33.24 42.18 -14.92
N PHE A 89 -32.12 41.46 -14.80
CA PHE A 89 -31.67 40.83 -13.56
C PHE A 89 -30.23 41.25 -13.27
N ASN A 90 -29.98 41.58 -11.99
CA ASN A 90 -28.89 42.47 -11.62
C ASN A 90 -27.52 41.77 -11.53
N ASN A 91 -26.46 42.47 -11.95
CA ASN A 91 -25.08 41.98 -11.89
C ASN A 91 -24.58 41.90 -10.44
N SER A 92 -24.28 40.70 -9.95
CA SER A 92 -23.61 40.47 -8.65
C SER A 92 -22.48 39.45 -8.75
N VAL A 93 -21.65 39.61 -9.78
CA VAL A 93 -20.32 38.95 -9.89
C VAL A 93 -19.20 40.00 -10.10
N ALA A 94 -19.45 41.24 -9.69
CA ALA A 94 -18.43 42.30 -9.64
C ALA A 94 -17.54 42.12 -8.40
N GLY A 95 -16.63 41.13 -8.43
CA GLY A 95 -15.71 40.90 -7.31
C GLY A 95 -14.79 39.68 -7.38
N GLN A 96 -15.00 38.74 -8.30
CA GLN A 96 -14.11 37.58 -8.49
C GLN A 96 -13.72 37.39 -9.94
N GLN A 97 -12.45 37.01 -10.14
CA GLN A 97 -11.76 37.04 -11.42
C GLN A 97 -12.17 35.83 -12.27
N ALA A 98 -13.24 35.98 -13.04
CA ALA A 98 -13.74 34.97 -13.95
C ALA A 98 -12.71 34.68 -15.05
N VAL A 99 -12.04 33.52 -14.95
CA VAL A 99 -11.21 33.00 -16.03
C VAL A 99 -12.15 32.49 -17.13
N LEU A 100 -12.10 33.12 -18.30
CA LEU A 100 -12.78 32.64 -19.50
C LEU A 100 -12.07 31.39 -20.03
N GLU A 101 -12.54 30.22 -19.61
CA GLU A 101 -12.11 28.93 -20.17
C GLU A 101 -12.88 28.67 -21.49
N THR A 102 -12.17 28.68 -22.62
CA THR A 102 -12.74 28.39 -23.94
C THR A 102 -12.94 26.89 -24.11
N VAL A 103 -14.20 26.43 -24.03
CA VAL A 103 -14.52 24.99 -24.02
C VAL A 103 -15.01 24.52 -25.40
N ALA A 104 -14.35 23.52 -25.97
CA ALA A 104 -14.74 22.97 -27.28
C ALA A 104 -15.99 22.07 -27.14
N ARG A 105 -17.04 22.34 -27.93
CA ARG A 105 -18.23 21.49 -28.02
C ARG A 105 -18.16 20.59 -29.24
N VAL A 106 -17.92 19.30 -29.03
CA VAL A 106 -17.94 18.30 -30.11
C VAL A 106 -19.38 17.83 -30.36
N LYS A 107 -19.72 17.60 -31.63
CA LYS A 107 -20.91 16.86 -32.06
C LYS A 107 -20.47 15.77 -33.04
N PRO A 108 -20.79 14.49 -32.83
CA PRO A 108 -20.53 13.46 -33.83
C PRO A 108 -21.39 13.71 -35.07
N LYS A 109 -20.87 13.31 -36.25
CA LYS A 109 -21.55 13.49 -37.53
C LYS A 109 -21.98 12.11 -38.04
N LYS A 110 -23.29 11.91 -38.18
CA LYS A 110 -23.87 10.61 -38.55
C LYS A 110 -23.54 10.26 -40.01
N ASN A 111 -22.80 9.18 -40.23
CA ASN A 111 -22.73 8.49 -41.51
C ASN A 111 -23.51 7.18 -41.38
N GLU A 112 -24.60 7.03 -42.14
CA GLU A 112 -25.37 5.79 -42.20
C GLU A 112 -24.81 4.86 -43.28
N THR A 113 -24.23 3.73 -42.87
CA THR A 113 -24.03 2.57 -43.75
C THR A 113 -24.44 1.31 -42.99
N LYS A 114 -25.49 0.62 -43.46
CA LYS A 114 -25.90 -0.67 -42.89
C LYS A 114 -25.01 -1.79 -43.41
N GLU A 115 -24.27 -2.44 -42.53
CA GLU A 115 -23.75 -3.79 -42.74
C GLU A 115 -24.33 -4.71 -41.67
N GLU A 116 -24.87 -5.85 -42.09
CA GLU A 116 -25.43 -6.86 -41.19
C GLU A 116 -24.29 -7.62 -40.50
N LYS A 117 -24.38 -7.79 -39.18
CA LYS A 117 -23.44 -8.62 -38.41
C LYS A 117 -24.14 -9.87 -37.87
N SER A 118 -23.43 -10.98 -37.91
CA SER A 118 -23.90 -12.28 -37.47
C SER A 118 -24.00 -12.35 -35.94
N PHE A 119 -25.09 -12.95 -35.44
CA PHE A 119 -25.34 -13.20 -34.03
C PHE A 119 -24.14 -13.84 -33.32
N GLN A 120 -23.77 -13.29 -32.16
CA GLN A 120 -22.90 -13.96 -31.19
C GLN A 120 -23.59 -14.04 -29.83
N PHE A 121 -23.17 -14.99 -28.98
CA PHE A 121 -23.73 -15.15 -27.63
C PHE A 121 -23.55 -13.90 -26.73
N HIS A 122 -22.70 -12.96 -27.14
CA HIS A 122 -22.47 -11.69 -26.45
C HIS A 122 -23.67 -10.73 -26.49
N ASP A 123 -24.58 -10.91 -27.46
CA ASP A 123 -25.77 -10.07 -27.63
C ASP A 123 -26.87 -10.38 -26.60
N VAL A 124 -26.86 -11.59 -26.01
CA VAL A 124 -27.89 -12.07 -25.06
C VAL A 124 -27.93 -11.26 -23.76
N PHE A 125 -26.83 -10.57 -23.41
CA PHE A 125 -26.73 -9.68 -22.26
C PHE A 125 -26.85 -8.18 -22.61
N ASN A 126 -27.09 -7.84 -23.89
CA ASN A 126 -27.18 -6.45 -24.39
C ASN A 126 -28.60 -6.07 -24.86
N LEU A 127 -29.62 -6.51 -24.12
CA LEU A 127 -30.99 -6.02 -24.31
C LEU A 127 -31.15 -4.60 -23.70
N ASP A 128 -31.90 -3.74 -24.39
CA ASP A 128 -32.15 -2.32 -24.08
C ASP A 128 -30.92 -1.37 -24.07
N ASN A 129 -30.22 -1.29 -25.21
CA ASN A 129 -29.35 -0.12 -25.52
C ASN A 129 -29.69 0.57 -26.86
N GLU A 130 -30.95 0.49 -27.32
CA GLU A 130 -31.41 1.15 -28.56
C GLU A 130 -31.76 2.65 -28.39
N ASN A 131 -31.57 3.22 -27.19
CA ASN A 131 -31.94 4.60 -26.85
C ASN A 131 -30.73 5.56 -26.74
N ARG A 132 -30.07 5.78 -27.90
CA ARG A 132 -29.19 6.93 -28.22
C ARG A 132 -28.18 7.40 -27.14
N VAL A 133 -26.99 6.83 -27.16
CA VAL A 133 -25.79 7.45 -26.55
C VAL A 133 -25.16 8.51 -27.48
N GLU A 134 -25.44 8.48 -28.79
CA GLU A 134 -24.71 9.28 -29.80
C GLU A 134 -25.01 10.79 -29.81
N ASP A 135 -26.09 11.27 -29.17
CA ASP A 135 -26.56 12.67 -29.29
C ASP A 135 -26.08 13.61 -28.16
N THR A 136 -25.31 13.14 -27.17
CA THR A 136 -24.85 13.99 -26.06
C THR A 136 -23.61 14.81 -26.43
N PRO A 137 -23.68 16.17 -26.46
CA PRO A 137 -22.53 17.00 -26.74
C PRO A 137 -21.54 16.97 -25.58
N THR A 138 -20.32 16.47 -25.84
CA THR A 138 -19.21 16.55 -24.90
C THR A 138 -18.54 17.91 -24.96
N LEU A 139 -18.12 18.38 -23.79
CA LEU A 139 -17.26 19.53 -23.57
C LEU A 139 -15.87 19.03 -23.19
N ILE A 140 -14.82 19.62 -23.77
CA ILE A 140 -13.43 19.30 -23.43
C ILE A 140 -12.75 20.57 -22.91
N ASP A 141 -12.28 20.51 -21.66
CA ASP A 141 -11.45 21.54 -21.01
C ASP A 141 -9.99 21.46 -21.50
N ARG A 142 -9.23 22.55 -21.32
CA ARG A 142 -7.81 22.71 -21.66
C ARG A 142 -6.87 21.68 -20.99
N LYS A 143 -7.36 20.90 -20.03
CA LYS A 143 -6.64 19.80 -19.35
C LYS A 143 -7.12 18.41 -19.81
N ASP A 144 -7.80 18.34 -20.97
CA ASP A 144 -8.44 17.14 -21.54
C ASP A 144 -9.50 16.47 -20.64
N ASN A 145 -10.04 17.21 -19.66
CA ASN A 145 -11.20 16.76 -18.89
C ASN A 145 -12.45 16.76 -19.79
N VAL A 146 -13.07 15.58 -19.97
CA VAL A 146 -14.30 15.43 -20.75
C VAL A 146 -15.52 15.56 -19.83
N PHE A 147 -16.32 16.59 -20.06
CA PHE A 147 -17.59 16.82 -19.36
C PHE A 147 -18.77 16.52 -20.27
N ILE A 148 -19.67 15.65 -19.82
CA ILE A 148 -20.96 15.41 -20.49
C ILE A 148 -21.95 16.46 -19.98
N ILE A 149 -22.51 17.28 -20.88
CA ILE A 149 -23.59 18.20 -20.50
C ILE A 149 -24.82 17.36 -20.14
N SER A 150 -25.32 17.50 -18.91
CA SER A 150 -26.57 16.86 -18.48
C SER A 150 -27.72 17.26 -19.40
N ASN A 151 -28.51 16.27 -19.83
CA ASN A 151 -29.48 16.43 -20.93
C ASN A 151 -30.44 17.62 -20.66
N PRO A 152 -30.38 18.72 -21.43
CA PRO A 152 -31.13 19.94 -21.12
C PRO A 152 -32.64 19.81 -21.29
N LYS A 153 -33.16 18.64 -21.70
CA LYS A 153 -34.58 18.34 -21.78
C LYS A 153 -35.17 17.69 -20.51
N SER A 154 -34.36 17.21 -19.57
CA SER A 154 -34.88 16.60 -18.34
C SER A 154 -35.20 17.64 -17.27
N LYS A 155 -36.48 17.78 -16.91
CA LYS A 155 -36.98 18.73 -15.88
C LYS A 155 -36.54 18.38 -14.44
N TYR A 156 -35.80 17.29 -14.28
CA TYR A 156 -35.25 16.76 -13.03
C TYR A 156 -33.86 16.16 -13.34
N PRO A 157 -32.94 16.12 -12.36
CA PRO A 157 -31.64 15.47 -12.57
C PRO A 157 -31.84 13.96 -12.77
N VAL A 158 -31.58 13.47 -13.98
CA VAL A 158 -31.55 12.04 -14.27
C VAL A 158 -30.23 11.48 -13.78
N LEU A 159 -30.28 10.45 -12.94
CA LEU A 159 -29.11 9.67 -12.54
C LEU A 159 -28.56 8.92 -13.76
N GLN A 160 -27.49 9.42 -14.36
CA GLN A 160 -26.67 8.62 -15.27
C GLN A 160 -25.94 7.56 -14.45
N LEU A 161 -26.39 6.32 -14.57
CA LEU A 161 -25.85 5.17 -13.85
C LEU A 161 -24.77 4.51 -14.70
N ASP A 162 -23.54 4.41 -14.17
CA ASP A 162 -22.48 3.64 -14.82
C ASP A 162 -22.74 2.13 -14.62
N LEU A 163 -23.54 1.57 -15.52
CA LEU A 163 -23.88 0.14 -15.52
C LEU A 163 -22.65 -0.75 -15.74
N ARG A 164 -21.58 -0.25 -16.36
CA ARG A 164 -20.34 -1.01 -16.54
C ARG A 164 -19.58 -1.14 -15.23
N LEU A 165 -19.38 -0.03 -14.52
CA LEU A 165 -18.78 -0.05 -13.18
C LEU A 165 -19.52 -1.01 -12.23
N ILE A 166 -20.86 -1.01 -12.28
CA ILE A 166 -21.68 -1.91 -11.47
C ILE A 166 -21.50 -3.38 -11.91
N SER A 167 -21.49 -3.65 -13.22
CA SER A 167 -21.24 -4.98 -13.77
C SER A 167 -19.86 -5.52 -13.36
N ASP A 168 -18.80 -4.74 -13.60
CA ASP A 168 -17.41 -5.12 -13.29
C ASP A 168 -17.23 -5.35 -11.77
N LEU A 169 -17.82 -4.48 -10.92
CA LEU A 169 -17.81 -4.67 -9.47
C LEU A 169 -18.55 -5.96 -9.05
N VAL A 170 -19.70 -6.27 -9.65
CA VAL A 170 -20.45 -7.51 -9.38
C VAL A 170 -19.64 -8.74 -9.80
N VAL A 171 -19.04 -8.73 -10.99
CA VAL A 171 -18.16 -9.82 -11.48
C VAL A 171 -16.98 -10.04 -10.54
N VAL A 172 -16.32 -8.96 -10.09
CA VAL A 172 -15.19 -9.02 -9.14
C VAL A 172 -15.62 -9.54 -7.76
N ILE A 173 -16.76 -9.10 -7.20
CA ILE A 173 -17.25 -9.57 -5.89
C ILE A 173 -17.69 -11.05 -5.95
N VAL A 174 -18.47 -11.43 -6.96
CA VAL A 174 -18.95 -12.81 -7.12
C VAL A 174 -17.78 -13.77 -7.34
N SER A 175 -16.82 -13.41 -8.19
CA SER A 175 -15.65 -14.25 -8.44
C SER A 175 -14.70 -14.34 -7.25
N ALA A 176 -14.42 -13.24 -6.55
CA ALA A 176 -13.67 -13.27 -5.30
C ALA A 176 -14.37 -14.19 -4.28
N THR A 177 -15.70 -14.14 -4.19
CA THR A 177 -16.48 -15.04 -3.33
C THR A 177 -16.29 -16.51 -3.75
N CYS A 178 -16.41 -16.84 -5.03
CA CYS A 178 -16.19 -18.20 -5.55
C CYS A 178 -14.76 -18.71 -5.31
N GLY A 179 -13.75 -17.90 -5.62
CA GLY A 179 -12.34 -18.25 -5.41
C GLY A 179 -11.98 -18.38 -3.92
N GLY A 180 -12.55 -17.51 -3.09
CA GLY A 180 -12.44 -17.58 -1.62
C GLY A 180 -13.06 -18.86 -1.06
N ILE A 181 -14.25 -19.25 -1.52
CA ILE A 181 -14.90 -20.52 -1.16
C ILE A 181 -14.03 -21.71 -1.60
N ALA A 182 -13.56 -21.74 -2.85
CA ALA A 182 -12.70 -22.81 -3.35
C ALA A 182 -11.41 -22.96 -2.50
N PHE A 183 -10.77 -21.86 -2.13
CA PHE A 183 -9.58 -21.87 -1.27
C PHE A 183 -9.90 -22.26 0.18
N ALA A 184 -11.05 -21.84 0.73
CA ALA A 184 -11.51 -22.29 2.04
C ALA A 184 -11.75 -23.82 2.07
N CYS A 185 -12.41 -24.38 1.04
CA CYS A 185 -12.60 -25.82 0.87
C CYS A 185 -11.27 -26.58 0.72
N ALA A 186 -10.26 -25.98 0.07
CA ALA A 186 -8.90 -26.53 -0.02
C ALA A 186 -8.07 -26.38 1.27
N GLY A 187 -8.61 -25.77 2.33
CA GLY A 187 -7.90 -25.49 3.59
C GLY A 187 -6.82 -24.40 3.47
N GLN A 188 -6.88 -23.59 2.42
CA GLN A 188 -5.91 -22.54 2.08
C GLN A 188 -6.37 -21.15 2.57
N PRO A 189 -5.48 -20.13 2.59
CA PRO A 189 -5.86 -18.76 2.94
C PRO A 189 -6.86 -18.17 1.93
N VAL A 190 -8.03 -17.72 2.40
CA VAL A 190 -9.11 -17.16 1.57
C VAL A 190 -8.64 -15.96 0.73
N MET A 191 -7.75 -15.13 1.28
CA MET A 191 -7.13 -13.98 0.62
C MET A 191 -6.40 -14.36 -0.70
N THR A 192 -5.84 -15.57 -0.77
CA THR A 192 -5.18 -16.10 -1.97
C THR A 192 -6.20 -16.49 -3.03
N GLY A 193 -7.38 -16.95 -2.62
CA GLY A 193 -8.52 -17.21 -3.51
C GLY A 193 -9.07 -15.93 -4.15
N TYR A 194 -9.12 -14.82 -3.40
CA TYR A 194 -9.51 -13.49 -3.93
C TYR A 194 -8.56 -13.01 -5.04
N LEU A 195 -7.25 -13.10 -4.77
CA LEU A 195 -6.19 -12.72 -5.71
C LEU A 195 -6.22 -13.55 -7.01
N LEU A 196 -6.39 -14.87 -6.89
CA LEU A 196 -6.43 -15.76 -8.05
C LEU A 196 -7.73 -15.64 -8.84
N ALA A 197 -8.87 -15.40 -8.18
CA ALA A 197 -10.12 -15.09 -8.88
C ALA A 197 -9.99 -13.82 -9.74
N GLY A 198 -9.38 -12.76 -9.20
CA GLY A 198 -9.07 -11.55 -9.95
C GLY A 198 -8.17 -11.81 -11.16
N SER A 199 -7.10 -12.59 -11.00
CA SER A 199 -6.18 -12.95 -12.10
C SER A 199 -6.85 -13.77 -13.20
N LEU A 200 -7.82 -14.62 -12.85
CA LEU A 200 -8.62 -15.36 -13.84
C LEU A 200 -9.61 -14.47 -14.61
N ILE A 201 -9.99 -13.30 -14.11
CA ILE A 201 -11.08 -12.47 -14.67
C ILE A 201 -10.62 -11.15 -15.30
N GLY A 202 -9.47 -10.62 -14.86
CA GLY A 202 -8.81 -9.50 -15.52
C GLY A 202 -8.37 -9.83 -16.96
N PRO A 203 -7.82 -8.84 -17.69
CA PRO A 203 -7.42 -8.98 -19.09
C PRO A 203 -6.27 -9.97 -19.32
N GLY A 204 -5.66 -10.46 -18.25
CA GLY A 204 -4.66 -11.53 -18.28
C GLY A 204 -5.21 -12.96 -18.17
N GLY A 205 -6.53 -13.13 -18.14
CA GLY A 205 -7.24 -14.40 -18.01
C GLY A 205 -8.44 -14.48 -18.96
N LEU A 206 -9.65 -14.31 -18.42
CA LEU A 206 -10.92 -14.39 -19.16
C LEU A 206 -11.44 -13.03 -19.67
N SER A 207 -10.82 -11.91 -19.29
CA SER A 207 -11.12 -10.56 -19.79
C SER A 207 -12.59 -10.12 -19.62
N PHE A 208 -13.21 -10.47 -18.49
CA PHE A 208 -14.60 -10.11 -18.20
C PHE A 208 -14.79 -8.68 -17.65
N VAL A 209 -13.72 -8.05 -17.17
CA VAL A 209 -13.72 -6.67 -16.65
C VAL A 209 -13.17 -5.72 -17.71
N SER A 210 -13.89 -4.63 -17.99
CA SER A 210 -13.55 -3.65 -19.03
C SER A 210 -12.87 -2.41 -18.45
N GLU A 211 -13.42 -1.84 -17.38
CA GLU A 211 -13.04 -0.52 -16.86
C GLU A 211 -12.11 -0.63 -15.62
N MET A 212 -10.96 -1.30 -15.78
CA MET A 212 -9.99 -1.60 -14.69
C MET A 212 -9.67 -0.41 -13.77
N VAL A 213 -9.49 0.79 -14.32
CA VAL A 213 -9.10 2.01 -13.56
C VAL A 213 -10.18 2.41 -12.54
N GLN A 214 -11.46 2.22 -12.88
CA GLN A 214 -12.55 2.50 -11.95
C GLN A 214 -12.56 1.48 -10.80
N VAL A 215 -12.38 0.19 -11.12
CA VAL A 215 -12.31 -0.89 -10.12
C VAL A 215 -11.10 -0.71 -9.19
N GLU A 216 -9.93 -0.34 -9.72
CA GLU A 216 -8.73 -0.03 -8.94
C GLU A 216 -8.96 1.18 -8.00
N THR A 217 -9.68 2.21 -8.47
CA THR A 217 -10.06 3.36 -7.64
C THR A 217 -10.97 2.95 -6.48
N VAL A 218 -11.90 2.01 -6.68
CA VAL A 218 -12.72 1.44 -5.59
C VAL A 218 -11.88 0.56 -4.66
N ALA A 219 -10.96 -0.24 -5.20
CA ALA A 219 -10.02 -1.07 -4.45
C ALA A 219 -9.07 -0.26 -3.54
N GLN A 220 -8.73 0.98 -3.90
CA GLN A 220 -7.90 1.88 -3.08
C GLN A 220 -8.58 2.29 -1.76
N PHE A 221 -9.91 2.22 -1.64
CA PHE A 221 -10.58 2.32 -0.33
C PHE A 221 -10.28 1.09 0.55
N GLY A 222 -10.05 -0.08 -0.04
CA GLY A 222 -9.56 -1.27 0.65
C GLY A 222 -8.18 -1.07 1.25
N VAL A 223 -7.25 -0.50 0.48
CA VAL A 223 -5.92 -0.09 0.98
C VAL A 223 -6.02 0.77 2.24
N ILE A 224 -6.89 1.78 2.23
CA ILE A 224 -7.13 2.70 3.36
C ILE A 224 -7.68 1.95 4.58
N VAL A 225 -8.73 1.13 4.43
CA VAL A 225 -9.34 0.39 5.54
C VAL A 225 -8.42 -0.75 6.05
N PHE A 226 -7.57 -1.30 5.19
CA PHE A 226 -6.55 -2.28 5.57
C PHE A 226 -5.47 -1.64 6.43
N ALA A 227 -4.91 -0.49 6.00
CA ALA A 227 -3.94 0.28 6.77
C ALA A 227 -4.49 0.72 8.14
N LEU A 228 -5.75 1.18 8.20
CA LEU A 228 -6.50 1.41 9.45
C LEU A 228 -6.48 0.18 10.37
N ARG A 229 -6.76 -1.02 9.84
CA ARG A 229 -6.75 -2.27 10.63
C ARG A 229 -5.36 -2.62 11.20
N ILE A 230 -4.29 -2.34 10.44
CA ILE A 230 -2.91 -2.52 10.93
C ILE A 230 -2.67 -1.57 12.09
N GLY A 231 -2.95 -0.27 11.92
CA GLY A 231 -2.77 0.74 12.96
C GLY A 231 -3.52 0.40 14.26
N LEU A 232 -4.77 -0.06 14.13
CA LEU A 232 -5.57 -0.50 15.29
C LEU A 232 -4.96 -1.72 16.03
N ARG A 233 -4.36 -2.66 15.30
CA ARG A 233 -3.74 -3.89 15.86
C ARG A 233 -2.48 -3.61 16.68
N VAL A 234 -1.73 -2.56 16.33
CA VAL A 234 -0.37 -2.27 16.82
C VAL A 234 -0.29 -1.98 18.32
N PHE A 235 -1.33 -1.46 18.99
CA PHE A 235 -1.30 -1.23 20.45
C PHE A 235 -1.98 -2.29 21.30
N HIS A 236 -3.06 -2.94 20.82
CA HIS A 236 -3.84 -3.90 21.60
C HIS A 236 -2.96 -5.03 22.19
N ASN A 237 -2.14 -5.67 21.35
CA ASN A 237 -1.30 -6.81 21.79
C ASN A 237 -0.08 -6.42 22.65
N LYS A 238 0.19 -5.12 22.90
CA LYS A 238 1.36 -4.69 23.68
C LYS A 238 1.26 -4.98 25.17
N GLY A 239 0.04 -5.14 25.71
CA GLY A 239 -0.20 -5.17 27.16
C GLY A 239 0.22 -6.46 27.88
N CYS A 240 -0.05 -7.63 27.28
CA CYS A 240 0.00 -8.91 27.98
C CYS A 240 1.25 -9.76 27.66
N LEU A 241 1.46 -10.10 26.38
CA LEU A 241 2.45 -11.13 25.98
C LEU A 241 3.92 -10.66 26.06
N LEU A 242 4.16 -9.35 25.97
CA LEU A 242 5.47 -8.81 25.60
C LEU A 242 6.47 -8.60 26.75
N ARG A 243 6.15 -8.91 28.00
CA ARG A 243 7.02 -8.55 29.15
C ARG A 243 8.31 -9.39 29.24
N VAL A 244 8.23 -10.69 28.97
CA VAL A 244 9.36 -11.62 29.14
C VAL A 244 10.32 -11.56 27.93
N VAL A 245 9.78 -11.48 26.72
CA VAL A 245 10.56 -11.60 25.46
C VAL A 245 10.80 -10.26 24.75
N ARG A 246 10.55 -9.13 25.44
CA ARG A 246 10.51 -7.79 24.85
C ARG A 246 11.73 -7.41 24.02
N ALA A 247 12.92 -7.68 24.55
CA ALA A 247 14.18 -7.32 23.90
C ALA A 247 14.33 -8.04 22.56
N VAL A 248 14.00 -9.33 22.51
CA VAL A 248 14.18 -10.21 21.36
C VAL A 248 13.12 -9.91 20.29
N ALA A 249 11.86 -9.75 20.69
CA ALA A 249 10.78 -9.38 19.78
C ALA A 249 11.01 -8.03 19.10
N ILE A 250 11.44 -7.00 19.86
CA ILE A 250 11.60 -5.64 19.34
C ILE A 250 12.95 -5.46 18.65
N LEU A 251 14.07 -5.78 19.32
CA LEU A 251 15.40 -5.56 18.75
C LEU A 251 15.73 -6.61 17.69
N GLY A 252 15.33 -7.87 17.89
CA GLY A 252 15.50 -8.92 16.90
C GLY A 252 14.61 -8.72 15.68
N GLY A 253 13.33 -8.38 15.86
CA GLY A 253 12.46 -8.05 14.71
C GLY A 253 12.97 -6.86 13.89
N LEU A 254 13.49 -5.81 14.56
CA LEU A 254 14.07 -4.65 13.87
C LEU A 254 15.38 -5.01 13.16
N LEU A 255 16.25 -5.79 13.83
CA LEU A 255 17.49 -6.28 13.25
C LEU A 255 17.25 -7.21 12.06
N GLN A 256 16.20 -8.04 12.08
CA GLN A 256 15.80 -8.86 10.94
C GLN A 256 15.45 -8.00 9.72
N ILE A 257 14.65 -6.93 9.90
CA ILE A 257 14.29 -6.02 8.80
C ILE A 257 15.52 -5.26 8.29
N LEU A 258 16.37 -4.75 9.19
CA LEU A 258 17.61 -4.05 8.83
C LEU A 258 18.60 -4.95 8.07
N LEU A 259 18.79 -6.19 8.53
CA LEU A 259 19.64 -7.18 7.83
C LEU A 259 19.09 -7.52 6.44
N PHE A 260 17.76 -7.63 6.29
CA PHE A 260 17.13 -7.84 4.99
C PHE A 260 17.30 -6.67 4.04
N MET A 261 17.05 -5.44 4.49
CA MET A 261 17.28 -4.22 3.71
C MET A 261 18.75 -4.09 3.27
N CYS A 262 19.69 -4.38 4.18
CA CYS A 262 21.12 -4.36 3.90
C CYS A 262 21.51 -5.44 2.87
N LEU A 263 21.07 -6.69 3.08
CA LEU A 263 21.37 -7.82 2.20
C LEU A 263 20.84 -7.59 0.77
N CYS A 264 19.57 -7.21 0.63
CA CYS A 264 18.98 -6.95 -0.68
C CYS A 264 19.51 -5.66 -1.34
N GLY A 265 19.85 -4.62 -0.55
CA GLY A 265 20.53 -3.42 -1.06
C GLY A 265 21.93 -3.70 -1.60
N ILE A 266 22.72 -4.52 -0.90
CA ILE A 266 24.04 -4.99 -1.36
C ILE A 266 23.90 -5.83 -2.62
N ILE A 267 22.97 -6.80 -2.64
CA ILE A 267 22.74 -7.65 -3.83
C ILE A 267 22.32 -6.80 -5.04
N ALA A 268 21.39 -5.85 -4.88
CA ALA A 268 20.99 -4.96 -5.97
C ALA A 268 22.16 -4.13 -6.51
N SER A 269 22.99 -3.56 -5.62
CA SER A 269 24.20 -2.82 -5.98
C SER A 269 25.21 -3.68 -6.76
N LEU A 270 25.47 -4.91 -6.30
CA LEU A 270 26.34 -5.88 -6.99
C LEU A 270 25.79 -6.34 -8.35
N CYS A 271 24.47 -6.35 -8.51
CA CYS A 271 23.80 -6.63 -9.79
C CYS A 271 23.63 -5.38 -10.68
N GLY A 272 24.15 -4.22 -10.30
CA GLY A 272 24.04 -2.97 -11.07
C GLY A 272 22.66 -2.28 -11.03
N GLY A 273 21.74 -2.73 -10.16
CA GLY A 273 20.44 -2.10 -9.92
C GLY A 273 20.51 -0.92 -8.95
N LYS A 274 19.42 -0.17 -8.78
CA LYS A 274 19.41 0.96 -7.83
C LYS A 274 19.42 0.43 -6.39
N SER A 275 20.29 0.97 -5.53
CA SER A 275 20.35 0.58 -4.12
C SER A 275 19.02 0.83 -3.38
N SER A 276 18.28 1.88 -3.73
CA SER A 276 16.94 2.17 -3.18
C SER A 276 15.90 1.08 -3.50
N GLU A 277 15.94 0.52 -4.71
CA GLU A 277 15.10 -0.63 -5.10
C GLU A 277 15.46 -1.86 -4.26
N GLY A 278 16.75 -2.17 -4.11
CA GLY A 278 17.22 -3.29 -3.28
C GLY A 278 16.85 -3.17 -1.81
N ILE A 279 16.99 -1.96 -1.24
CA ILE A 279 16.57 -1.66 0.14
C ILE A 279 15.05 -1.86 0.30
N PHE A 280 14.25 -1.35 -0.64
CA PHE A 280 12.80 -1.57 -0.63
C PHE A 280 12.44 -3.06 -0.72
N VAL A 281 13.05 -3.80 -1.65
CA VAL A 281 12.81 -5.25 -1.82
C VAL A 281 13.16 -6.01 -0.54
N GLY A 282 14.26 -5.68 0.14
CA GLY A 282 14.60 -6.26 1.43
C GLY A 282 13.54 -5.96 2.50
N ALA A 283 13.11 -4.70 2.60
CA ALA A 283 12.07 -4.29 3.55
C ALA A 283 10.73 -5.02 3.31
N PHE A 284 10.33 -5.13 2.04
CA PHE A 284 9.14 -5.85 1.57
C PHE A 284 9.21 -7.35 1.88
N LEU A 285 10.30 -8.04 1.48
CA LEU A 285 10.49 -9.48 1.72
C LEU A 285 10.56 -9.82 3.22
N SER A 286 11.04 -8.90 4.06
CA SER A 286 11.08 -9.11 5.51
C SER A 286 9.69 -9.19 6.17
N MET A 287 8.62 -8.68 5.55
CA MET A 287 7.27 -8.69 6.14
C MET A 287 6.61 -10.06 6.04
N SER A 288 5.94 -10.53 7.11
CA SER A 288 5.42 -11.91 7.22
C SER A 288 3.91 -11.95 7.48
N SER A 289 3.22 -13.07 7.18
CA SER A 289 1.75 -13.15 7.35
C SER A 289 1.35 -13.38 8.80
N THR A 290 1.04 -12.30 9.51
CA THR A 290 0.56 -12.35 10.89
C THR A 290 -0.73 -13.18 11.04
N ALA A 291 -1.62 -13.18 10.06
CA ALA A 291 -2.88 -13.94 10.11
C ALA A 291 -2.66 -15.46 10.04
N VAL A 292 -1.90 -15.95 9.06
CA VAL A 292 -1.74 -17.41 8.86
C VAL A 292 -0.83 -18.01 9.92
N VAL A 293 0.25 -17.32 10.32
CA VAL A 293 1.16 -17.78 11.37
C VAL A 293 0.44 -17.90 12.71
N LEU A 294 -0.40 -16.91 13.08
CA LEU A 294 -1.18 -16.96 14.32
C LEU A 294 -2.20 -18.11 14.31
N LYS A 295 -2.88 -18.35 13.18
CA LYS A 295 -3.82 -19.48 13.04
C LYS A 295 -3.13 -20.82 13.33
N PHE A 296 -2.00 -21.09 12.67
CA PHE A 296 -1.24 -22.33 12.89
C PHE A 296 -0.74 -22.45 14.34
N LEU A 297 -0.30 -21.34 14.94
CA LEU A 297 0.21 -21.32 16.31
C LEU A 297 -0.92 -21.56 17.35
N MET A 298 -2.16 -21.17 17.04
CA MET A 298 -3.37 -21.51 17.81
C MET A 298 -3.78 -22.97 17.61
N GLU A 299 -3.80 -23.48 16.38
CA GLU A 299 -4.05 -24.91 16.06
C GLU A 299 -3.06 -25.85 16.77
N ARG A 300 -1.81 -25.40 16.95
CA ARG A 300 -0.76 -26.11 17.71
C ARG A 300 -0.76 -25.81 19.21
N ASN A 301 -1.72 -25.04 19.73
CA ASN A 301 -1.79 -24.54 21.11
C ASN A 301 -0.45 -24.00 21.66
N SER A 302 0.35 -23.39 20.78
CA SER A 302 1.75 -23.01 21.03
C SER A 302 1.93 -21.50 21.21
N VAL A 303 0.83 -20.74 21.24
CA VAL A 303 0.78 -19.28 21.48
C VAL A 303 1.52 -18.88 22.76
N ASN A 304 1.38 -19.66 23.83
CA ASN A 304 2.00 -19.41 25.12
C ASN A 304 3.41 -20.01 25.25
N ALA A 305 3.86 -20.81 24.27
CA ALA A 305 5.21 -21.36 24.29
C ALA A 305 6.23 -20.26 23.95
N LEU A 306 7.45 -20.40 24.48
CA LEU A 306 8.51 -19.39 24.34
C LEU A 306 8.80 -19.02 22.87
N HIS A 307 8.81 -20.00 21.95
CA HIS A 307 8.99 -19.73 20.52
C HIS A 307 7.78 -19.00 19.91
N GLY A 308 6.56 -19.33 20.35
CA GLY A 308 5.33 -18.67 19.93
C GLY A 308 5.28 -17.20 20.35
N GLN A 309 5.72 -16.89 21.58
CA GLN A 309 5.82 -15.51 22.06
C GLN A 309 6.86 -14.69 21.29
N VAL A 310 8.00 -15.29 20.88
CA VAL A 310 8.97 -14.63 19.96
C VAL A 310 8.32 -14.37 18.60
N ILE A 311 7.69 -15.38 18.00
CA ILE A 311 7.01 -15.26 16.69
C ILE A 311 5.96 -14.14 16.72
N ILE A 312 5.03 -14.17 17.68
CA ILE A 312 3.98 -13.16 17.83
C ILE A 312 4.59 -11.76 18.08
N GLY A 313 5.62 -11.67 18.92
CA GLY A 313 6.29 -10.41 19.21
C GLY A 313 6.95 -9.78 17.98
N THR A 314 7.64 -10.58 17.17
CA THR A 314 8.26 -10.13 15.91
C THR A 314 7.20 -9.76 14.86
N LEU A 315 6.09 -10.52 14.76
CA LEU A 315 4.98 -10.20 13.85
C LEU A 315 4.32 -8.86 14.19
N ILE A 316 4.06 -8.59 15.47
CA ILE A 316 3.51 -7.28 15.93
C ILE A 316 4.46 -6.14 15.59
N LEU A 317 5.78 -6.37 15.64
CA LEU A 317 6.76 -5.38 15.21
C LEU A 317 6.75 -5.18 13.68
N GLN A 318 6.64 -6.25 12.89
CA GLN A 318 6.55 -6.16 11.43
C GLN A 318 5.27 -5.44 10.99
N ASP A 319 4.11 -5.77 11.55
CA ASP A 319 2.84 -5.03 11.38
C ASP A 319 3.03 -3.53 11.68
N CYS A 320 3.78 -3.19 12.73
CA CYS A 320 4.10 -1.79 13.08
C CYS A 320 5.12 -1.14 12.11
N ALA A 321 6.05 -1.92 11.56
CA ALA A 321 7.08 -1.44 10.64
C ALA A 321 6.52 -1.16 9.23
N VAL A 322 5.47 -1.84 8.79
CA VAL A 322 4.75 -1.52 7.54
C VAL A 322 4.28 -0.06 7.53
N GLY A 323 3.75 0.45 8.65
CA GLY A 323 3.35 1.85 8.78
C GLY A 323 4.51 2.85 8.69
N LEU A 324 5.67 2.49 9.25
CA LEU A 324 6.91 3.27 9.07
C LEU A 324 7.43 3.20 7.64
N LEU A 325 7.21 2.09 6.93
CA LEU A 325 7.69 1.89 5.58
C LEU A 325 6.86 2.65 4.54
N PHE A 326 5.53 2.78 4.73
CA PHE A 326 4.72 3.74 3.95
C PHE A 326 5.23 5.18 4.08
N ALA A 327 5.70 5.57 5.27
CA ALA A 327 6.30 6.88 5.51
C ALA A 327 7.68 7.05 4.85
N LEU A 328 8.41 5.96 4.63
CA LEU A 328 9.72 5.97 3.98
C LEU A 328 9.63 5.84 2.45
N LEU A 329 8.51 5.36 1.88
CA LEU A 329 8.36 5.22 0.42
C LEU A 329 8.63 6.51 -0.38
N PRO A 330 8.08 7.70 0.00
CA PRO A 330 8.42 8.96 -0.68
C PRO A 330 9.90 9.36 -0.55
N VAL A 331 10.60 8.85 0.46
CA VAL A 331 12.04 9.07 0.68
C VAL A 331 12.88 8.13 -0.20
N LEU A 332 12.47 6.87 -0.37
CA LEU A 332 13.18 5.93 -1.24
C LEU A 332 12.98 6.21 -2.74
N GLY A 333 11.84 6.79 -3.14
CA GLY A 333 11.54 7.18 -4.52
C GLY A 333 12.14 8.51 -5.00
N GLY A 334 12.97 9.18 -4.19
CA GLY A 334 13.52 10.51 -4.51
C GLY A 334 14.43 10.51 -5.75
N THR A 335 14.08 11.31 -6.77
CA THR A 335 14.81 11.38 -8.04
C THR A 335 16.21 12.03 -7.91
N SER A 336 17.08 11.71 -8.87
CA SER A 336 18.53 11.89 -8.84
C SER A 336 19.06 13.32 -8.62
N GLY A 337 20.08 13.43 -7.76
CA GLY A 337 20.96 14.59 -7.58
C GLY A 337 21.33 14.76 -6.12
N VAL A 338 22.62 14.75 -5.76
CA VAL A 338 23.04 14.68 -4.34
C VAL A 338 22.52 15.87 -3.53
N LEU A 339 22.64 17.10 -4.05
CA LEU A 339 22.21 18.32 -3.34
C LEU A 339 20.67 18.48 -3.37
N GLN A 340 20.07 18.37 -4.56
CA GLN A 340 18.62 18.46 -4.78
C GLN A 340 17.86 17.39 -3.98
N GLY A 341 18.39 16.17 -3.97
CA GLY A 341 17.90 15.04 -3.21
C GLY A 341 17.93 15.31 -1.71
N VAL A 342 19.08 15.69 -1.12
CA VAL A 342 19.16 15.98 0.33
C VAL A 342 18.16 17.06 0.75
N ILE A 343 17.92 18.09 -0.07
CA ILE A 343 16.91 19.13 0.21
C ILE A 343 15.48 18.57 0.12
N SER A 344 15.16 17.77 -0.91
CA SER A 344 13.84 17.13 -1.07
C SER A 344 13.55 16.12 0.06
N MET A 345 14.54 15.29 0.40
CA MET A 345 14.48 14.26 1.44
C MET A 345 14.33 14.88 2.83
N SER A 346 15.10 15.91 3.16
CA SER A 346 14.97 16.61 4.44
C SER A 346 13.62 17.33 4.57
N LYS A 347 13.08 17.91 3.49
CA LYS A 347 11.72 18.46 3.46
C LYS A 347 10.66 17.39 3.70
N SER A 348 10.73 16.26 2.98
CA SER A 348 9.79 15.14 3.14
C SER A 348 9.83 14.57 4.57
N LEU A 349 11.04 14.34 5.11
CA LEU A 349 11.26 13.85 6.47
C LEU A 349 10.76 14.84 7.54
N LEU A 350 10.94 16.16 7.34
CA LEU A 350 10.44 17.18 8.25
C LEU A 350 8.90 17.25 8.25
N THR A 351 8.27 17.19 7.08
CA THR A 351 6.80 17.10 6.96
C THR A 351 6.27 15.86 7.65
N LEU A 352 6.91 14.70 7.44
CA LEU A 352 6.56 13.43 8.09
C LEU A 352 6.66 13.52 9.62
N ILE A 353 7.79 14.00 10.16
CA ILE A 353 7.99 14.12 11.61
C ILE A 353 6.96 15.09 12.20
N THR A 354 6.71 16.22 11.54
CA THR A 354 5.71 17.22 11.98
C THR A 354 4.30 16.61 11.98
N PHE A 355 3.91 15.90 10.93
CA PHE A 355 2.63 15.19 10.84
C PHE A 355 2.45 14.16 11.98
N LEU A 356 3.46 13.31 12.21
CA LEU A 356 3.42 12.32 13.29
C LEU A 356 3.38 12.95 14.69
N VAL A 357 4.07 14.07 14.90
CA VAL A 357 4.01 14.84 16.17
C VAL A 357 2.63 15.45 16.38
N VAL A 358 2.07 16.11 15.35
CA VAL A 358 0.72 16.71 15.41
C VAL A 358 -0.34 15.65 15.68
N LEU A 359 -0.31 14.50 14.98
CA LEU A 359 -1.24 13.39 15.26
C LEU A 359 -1.02 12.76 16.65
N SER A 360 0.21 12.70 17.15
CA SER A 360 0.51 12.20 18.51
C SER A 360 0.07 13.16 19.64
N ILE A 361 -0.14 14.44 19.33
CA ILE A 361 -0.79 15.40 20.22
C ILE A 361 -2.32 15.26 20.10
N LEU A 362 -2.84 15.25 18.86
CA LEU A 362 -4.28 15.17 18.58
C LEU A 362 -4.93 13.88 19.10
N SER A 363 -4.19 12.75 19.08
CA SER A 363 -4.63 11.45 19.61
C SER A 363 -4.91 11.45 21.11
N ARG A 364 -4.24 12.32 21.89
CA ARG A 364 -4.40 12.36 23.35
C ARG A 364 -5.61 13.16 23.80
N THR A 365 -6.07 14.11 22.97
CA THR A 365 -7.07 15.11 23.35
C THR A 365 -8.35 14.96 22.52
N CYS A 366 -8.24 15.00 21.19
CA CYS A 366 -9.41 15.02 20.31
C CYS A 366 -10.03 13.63 20.16
N VAL A 367 -9.23 12.60 19.83
CA VAL A 367 -9.73 11.24 19.55
C VAL A 367 -10.50 10.61 20.72
N PRO A 368 -10.00 10.58 21.98
CA PRO A 368 -10.77 10.03 23.09
C PRO A 368 -12.00 10.86 23.47
N TRP A 369 -12.06 12.15 23.11
CA TRP A 369 -13.26 12.97 23.28
C TRP A 369 -14.29 12.64 22.19
N PHE A 370 -13.87 12.66 20.92
CA PHE A 370 -14.69 12.37 19.75
C PHE A 370 -15.31 10.96 19.80
N LEU A 371 -14.52 9.93 20.08
CA LEU A 371 -15.02 8.55 20.17
C LEU A 371 -15.97 8.34 21.36
N LYS A 372 -15.77 9.04 22.49
CA LYS A 372 -16.70 8.99 23.64
C LYS A 372 -18.00 9.74 23.37
N LEU A 373 -17.92 10.89 22.69
CA LEU A 373 -19.09 11.64 22.22
C LEU A 373 -19.91 10.78 21.25
N MET A 374 -19.26 10.15 20.27
CA MET A 374 -19.90 9.18 19.37
C MET A 374 -20.61 8.07 20.13
N ILE A 375 -19.93 7.34 21.02
CA ILE A 375 -20.58 6.24 21.78
C ILE A 375 -21.75 6.74 22.63
N SER A 376 -21.65 7.93 23.24
CA SER A 376 -22.75 8.52 24.03
C SER A 376 -23.97 8.90 23.19
N LEU A 377 -23.79 9.15 21.88
CA LEU A 377 -24.88 9.39 20.92
C LEU A 377 -25.36 8.08 20.26
N SER A 378 -24.46 7.11 20.07
CA SER A 378 -24.70 5.79 19.46
C SER A 378 -25.37 4.79 20.42
N SER A 379 -26.13 5.26 21.41
CA SER A 379 -26.63 4.47 22.56
C SER A 379 -27.69 3.41 22.22
N GLN A 380 -28.04 3.24 20.94
CA GLN A 380 -28.99 2.23 20.45
C GLN A 380 -28.55 1.47 19.19
N THR A 381 -27.64 2.01 18.36
CA THR A 381 -27.11 1.33 17.17
C THR A 381 -25.60 1.50 17.07
N ASN A 382 -24.88 0.48 16.60
CA ASN A 382 -23.42 0.55 16.38
C ASN A 382 -23.04 1.24 15.06
N GLU A 383 -24.00 1.44 14.16
CA GLU A 383 -23.83 1.96 12.80
C GLU A 383 -23.21 3.35 12.77
N LEU A 384 -23.70 4.27 13.61
CA LEU A 384 -23.16 5.64 13.68
C LEU A 384 -21.71 5.65 14.20
N TYR A 385 -21.39 4.82 15.19
CA TYR A 385 -20.02 4.65 15.69
C TYR A 385 -19.08 4.07 14.61
N GLN A 386 -19.53 3.04 13.89
CA GLN A 386 -18.80 2.42 12.78
C GLN A 386 -18.53 3.42 11.66
N LEU A 387 -19.56 4.13 11.19
CA LEU A 387 -19.47 5.13 10.14
C LEU A 387 -18.53 6.28 10.52
N ALA A 388 -18.69 6.85 11.72
CA ALA A 388 -17.86 7.98 12.15
C ALA A 388 -16.40 7.57 12.46
N SER A 389 -16.13 6.30 12.80
CA SER A 389 -14.75 5.78 12.84
C SER A 389 -14.11 5.70 11.44
N VAL A 390 -14.88 5.30 10.41
CA VAL A 390 -14.40 5.27 9.02
C VAL A 390 -14.22 6.69 8.49
N ALA A 391 -15.16 7.60 8.78
CA ALA A 391 -15.06 9.02 8.43
C ALA A 391 -13.82 9.68 9.05
N PHE A 392 -13.54 9.44 10.34
CA PHE A 392 -12.30 9.91 10.98
C PHE A 392 -11.05 9.38 10.27
N CYS A 393 -11.02 8.10 9.91
CA CYS A 393 -9.92 7.53 9.13
C CYS A 393 -9.74 8.23 7.77
N LEU A 394 -10.82 8.46 7.03
CA LEU A 394 -10.79 9.13 5.73
C LEU A 394 -10.34 10.59 5.84
N ILE A 395 -10.76 11.32 6.88
CA ILE A 395 -10.33 12.70 7.15
C ILE A 395 -8.82 12.76 7.42
N VAL A 396 -8.28 11.84 8.24
CA VAL A 396 -6.83 11.80 8.54
C VAL A 396 -6.02 11.30 7.33
N ALA A 397 -6.54 10.36 6.54
CA ALA A 397 -5.93 9.93 5.29
C ALA A 397 -5.83 11.08 4.28
N TRP A 398 -6.94 11.79 4.05
CA TRP A 398 -7.00 12.95 3.15
C TRP A 398 -6.13 14.11 3.63
N CYS A 399 -6.04 14.34 4.95
CA CYS A 399 -5.11 15.30 5.53
C CYS A 399 -3.64 14.93 5.26
N SER A 400 -3.30 13.64 5.29
CA SER A 400 -1.94 13.15 4.94
C SER A 400 -1.63 13.36 3.46
N ASP A 401 -2.56 13.02 2.57
CA ASP A 401 -2.46 13.23 1.12
C ASP A 401 -2.25 14.72 0.78
N LYS A 402 -3.03 15.63 1.39
CA LYS A 402 -2.85 17.09 1.24
C LYS A 402 -1.53 17.64 1.74
N LEU A 403 -0.77 16.88 2.54
CA LEU A 403 0.59 17.23 2.97
C LEU A 403 1.68 16.64 2.06
N GLY A 404 1.31 15.97 0.96
CA GLY A 404 2.25 15.27 0.08
C GLY A 404 2.78 13.97 0.69
N LEU A 405 2.09 13.42 1.68
CA LEU A 405 2.35 12.10 2.24
C LEU A 405 1.46 11.06 1.51
N SER A 406 1.02 10.02 2.21
CA SER A 406 0.29 8.90 1.59
C SER A 406 -1.01 8.60 2.34
N LEU A 407 -2.06 8.23 1.59
CA LEU A 407 -3.37 7.85 2.14
C LEU A 407 -3.22 6.65 3.11
N GLU A 408 -2.30 5.75 2.80
CA GLU A 408 -1.90 4.58 3.59
C GLU A 408 -1.28 4.98 4.93
N LEU A 409 -0.38 5.97 4.92
CA LEU A 409 0.22 6.49 6.14
C LEU A 409 -0.81 7.18 7.03
N GLY A 410 -1.66 8.04 6.47
CA GLY A 410 -2.69 8.75 7.23
C GLY A 410 -3.72 7.82 7.85
N SER A 411 -4.18 6.80 7.10
CA SER A 411 -5.11 5.79 7.61
C SER A 411 -4.48 4.84 8.64
N PHE A 412 -3.23 4.39 8.43
CA PHE A 412 -2.45 3.71 9.47
C PHE A 412 -2.33 4.55 10.73
N ALA A 413 -1.97 5.84 10.59
CA ALA A 413 -1.84 6.75 11.72
C ALA A 413 -3.18 6.93 12.45
N ALA A 414 -4.31 7.11 11.74
CA ALA A 414 -5.64 7.16 12.34
C ALA A 414 -5.95 5.91 13.19
N GLY A 415 -5.63 4.72 12.66
CA GLY A 415 -5.74 3.47 13.40
C GLY A 415 -4.86 3.44 14.65
N VAL A 416 -3.61 3.91 14.56
CA VAL A 416 -2.73 4.04 15.72
C VAL A 416 -3.32 5.02 16.75
N MET A 417 -3.85 6.17 16.34
CA MET A 417 -4.47 7.14 17.24
C MET A 417 -5.62 6.50 18.03
N ILE A 418 -6.56 5.85 17.34
CA ILE A 418 -7.70 5.16 17.97
C ILE A 418 -7.23 4.03 18.89
N SER A 419 -6.20 3.26 18.49
CA SER A 419 -5.64 2.14 19.26
C SER A 419 -5.04 2.52 20.62
N THR A 420 -4.74 3.81 20.83
CA THR A 420 -4.25 4.32 22.13
C THR A 420 -5.37 4.67 23.11
N THR A 421 -6.63 4.60 22.67
CA THR A 421 -7.82 4.79 23.52
C THR A 421 -8.36 3.45 24.03
N ASP A 422 -9.06 3.47 25.16
CA ASP A 422 -9.70 2.28 25.75
C ASP A 422 -10.76 1.64 24.81
N LEU A 423 -11.19 2.37 23.78
CA LEU A 423 -12.22 1.97 22.82
C LEU A 423 -11.67 1.21 21.60
N GLY A 424 -10.35 1.14 21.44
CA GLY A 424 -9.71 0.62 20.23
C GLY A 424 -10.06 -0.83 19.88
N GLN A 425 -10.44 -1.67 20.85
CA GLN A 425 -10.96 -3.02 20.58
C GLN A 425 -12.39 -2.96 20.00
N HIS A 426 -13.29 -2.15 20.56
CA HIS A 426 -14.64 -2.00 20.01
C HIS A 426 -14.59 -1.44 18.58
N THR A 427 -13.69 -0.48 18.32
CA THR A 427 -13.43 -0.03 16.93
C THR A 427 -12.98 -1.17 16.03
N LEU A 428 -12.14 -2.08 16.55
CA LEU A 428 -11.59 -3.20 15.79
C LEU A 428 -12.68 -4.12 15.26
N GLU A 429 -13.60 -4.50 16.15
CA GLU A 429 -14.70 -5.41 15.89
C GLU A 429 -15.71 -4.80 14.92
N GLN A 430 -16.00 -3.50 15.05
CA GLN A 430 -16.91 -2.78 14.15
C GLN A 430 -16.29 -2.51 12.75
N VAL A 431 -14.97 -2.33 12.63
CA VAL A 431 -14.29 -2.12 11.34
C VAL A 431 -13.96 -3.45 10.62
N GLU A 432 -13.92 -4.57 11.35
CA GLU A 432 -13.64 -5.93 10.83
C GLU A 432 -14.44 -6.30 9.56
N PRO A 433 -15.77 -6.06 9.46
CA PRO A 433 -16.57 -6.46 8.30
C PRO A 433 -16.32 -5.58 7.06
N ILE A 434 -16.25 -4.25 7.26
CA ILE A 434 -15.95 -3.27 6.19
C ILE A 434 -14.57 -3.59 5.60
N ARG A 435 -13.57 -3.87 6.46
CA ARG A 435 -12.25 -4.32 6.02
C ARG A 435 -12.33 -5.60 5.19
N ASN A 436 -13.08 -6.61 5.62
CA ASN A 436 -13.18 -7.88 4.88
C ASN A 436 -13.71 -7.68 3.46
N PHE A 437 -14.76 -6.87 3.30
CA PHE A 437 -15.34 -6.57 1.99
C PHE A 437 -14.35 -5.85 1.08
N PHE A 438 -13.80 -4.71 1.52
CA PHE A 438 -12.87 -3.96 0.68
C PHE A 438 -11.50 -4.64 0.50
N ALA A 439 -11.06 -5.51 1.42
CA ALA A 439 -9.85 -6.32 1.23
C ALA A 439 -10.04 -7.38 0.14
N ALA A 440 -11.25 -7.95 0.00
CA ALA A 440 -11.57 -8.86 -1.10
C ALA A 440 -11.55 -8.14 -2.45
N LEU A 441 -12.19 -6.96 -2.55
CA LEU A 441 -12.11 -6.07 -3.71
C LEU A 441 -10.66 -5.72 -4.07
N PHE A 442 -9.86 -5.32 -3.07
CA PHE A 442 -8.46 -4.94 -3.27
C PHE A 442 -7.58 -6.08 -3.77
N LEU A 443 -7.67 -7.26 -3.14
CA LEU A 443 -6.91 -8.44 -3.57
C LEU A 443 -7.33 -8.92 -4.95
N ALA A 444 -8.63 -8.92 -5.26
CA ALA A 444 -9.11 -9.26 -6.59
C ALA A 444 -8.65 -8.23 -7.64
N SER A 445 -8.66 -6.92 -7.32
CA SER A 445 -8.21 -5.87 -8.24
C SER A 445 -6.72 -5.96 -8.56
N ILE A 446 -5.85 -6.24 -7.58
CA ILE A 446 -4.44 -6.55 -7.87
C ILE A 446 -4.34 -7.85 -8.67
N GLY A 447 -5.21 -8.83 -8.37
CA GLY A 447 -5.32 -10.07 -9.13
C GLY A 447 -5.44 -9.80 -10.63
N MET A 448 -6.30 -8.87 -11.04
CA MET A 448 -6.50 -8.50 -12.45
C MET A 448 -5.23 -8.01 -13.16
N LEU A 449 -4.27 -7.43 -12.42
CA LEU A 449 -2.96 -7.00 -12.94
C LEU A 449 -1.98 -8.18 -13.15
N ILE A 450 -2.28 -9.36 -12.61
CA ILE A 450 -1.47 -10.58 -12.78
C ILE A 450 -1.92 -11.30 -14.05
N HIS A 451 -1.11 -11.21 -15.11
CA HIS A 451 -1.30 -12.04 -16.30
C HIS A 451 -1.04 -13.53 -16.00
N VAL A 452 -2.06 -14.37 -16.12
CA VAL A 452 -1.97 -15.83 -15.86
C VAL A 452 -0.91 -16.48 -16.75
N HIS A 453 -0.81 -16.04 -18.01
CA HIS A 453 0.18 -16.54 -18.96
C HIS A 453 1.63 -16.22 -18.54
N PHE A 454 1.89 -15.04 -17.96
CA PHE A 454 3.22 -14.71 -17.38
C PHE A 454 3.54 -15.62 -16.19
N LEU A 455 2.55 -15.85 -15.32
CA LEU A 455 2.70 -16.68 -14.12
C LEU A 455 2.99 -18.15 -14.48
N TRP A 456 2.42 -18.65 -15.58
CA TRP A 456 2.65 -20.00 -16.09
C TRP A 456 4.00 -20.14 -16.80
N ASN A 457 4.34 -19.19 -17.69
CA ASN A 457 5.59 -19.22 -18.46
C ASN A 457 6.86 -19.02 -17.61
N HIS A 458 6.72 -18.43 -16.43
CA HIS A 458 7.83 -18.16 -15.50
C HIS A 458 7.62 -18.82 -14.12
N VAL A 459 6.83 -19.92 -14.07
CA VAL A 459 6.55 -20.67 -12.85
C VAL A 459 7.83 -21.23 -12.20
N ASP A 460 8.84 -21.52 -13.01
CA ASP A 460 10.19 -21.94 -12.60
C ASP A 460 10.95 -20.83 -11.85
N ILE A 461 10.99 -19.62 -12.43
CA ILE A 461 11.63 -18.44 -11.84
C ILE A 461 10.89 -18.03 -10.56
N LEU A 462 9.56 -18.05 -10.58
CA LEU A 462 8.72 -17.73 -9.42
C LEU A 462 8.88 -18.75 -8.29
N LEU A 463 8.92 -20.05 -8.60
CA LEU A 463 9.15 -21.10 -7.60
C LEU A 463 10.57 -21.02 -7.02
N ALA A 464 11.58 -20.77 -7.86
CA ALA A 464 12.95 -20.53 -7.42
C ALA A 464 13.05 -19.29 -6.51
N ALA A 465 12.36 -18.20 -6.84
CA ALA A 465 12.28 -17.00 -6.01
C ALA A 465 11.60 -17.26 -4.66
N VAL A 466 10.48 -17.99 -4.64
CA VAL A 466 9.80 -18.37 -3.38
C VAL A 466 10.70 -19.26 -2.51
N ILE A 467 11.37 -20.26 -3.09
CA ILE A 467 12.32 -21.13 -2.37
C ILE A 467 13.49 -20.31 -1.82
N LEU A 468 14.08 -19.42 -2.62
CA LEU A 468 15.17 -18.54 -2.20
C LEU A 468 14.75 -17.63 -1.04
N VAL A 469 13.58 -16.98 -1.13
CA VAL A 469 13.04 -16.13 -0.05
C VAL A 469 12.83 -16.95 1.22
N ILE A 470 12.21 -18.14 1.13
CA ILE A 470 11.98 -19.00 2.30
C ILE A 470 13.31 -19.40 2.96
N ILE A 471 14.31 -19.79 2.17
CA ILE A 471 15.64 -20.19 2.68
C ILE A 471 16.35 -19.00 3.34
N VAL A 472 16.51 -17.88 2.63
CA VAL A 472 17.20 -16.69 3.15
C VAL A 472 16.49 -16.14 4.38
N LYS A 473 15.15 -16.10 4.39
CA LYS A 473 14.37 -15.59 5.53
C LYS A 473 14.41 -16.52 6.73
N THR A 474 14.42 -17.84 6.51
CA THR A 474 14.70 -18.83 7.58
C THR A 474 16.10 -18.59 8.16
N ILE A 475 17.13 -18.43 7.33
CA ILE A 475 18.53 -18.24 7.77
C ILE A 475 18.69 -16.95 8.56
N VAL A 476 18.22 -15.80 8.05
CA VAL A 476 18.36 -14.50 8.72
C VAL A 476 17.60 -14.49 10.05
N ALA A 477 16.33 -14.92 10.07
CA ALA A 477 15.53 -14.94 11.29
C ALA A 477 16.07 -15.94 12.33
N ALA A 478 16.50 -17.13 11.92
CA ALA A 478 17.13 -18.10 12.84
C ALA A 478 18.48 -17.59 13.37
N SER A 479 19.28 -16.89 12.55
CA SER A 479 20.57 -16.31 12.98
C SER A 479 20.37 -15.19 13.98
N VAL A 480 19.39 -14.31 13.76
CA VAL A 480 18.99 -13.26 14.72
C VAL A 480 18.55 -13.89 16.05
N VAL A 481 17.63 -14.86 16.03
CA VAL A 481 17.12 -15.50 17.25
C VAL A 481 18.23 -16.25 17.99
N LYS A 482 19.13 -16.94 17.28
CA LYS A 482 20.31 -17.57 17.86
C LYS A 482 21.28 -16.56 18.49
N GLY A 483 21.43 -15.38 17.89
CA GLY A 483 22.21 -14.27 18.44
C GLY A 483 21.71 -13.74 19.80
N PHE A 484 20.42 -13.94 20.11
CA PHE A 484 19.85 -13.67 21.45
C PHE A 484 19.97 -14.85 22.44
N GLY A 485 20.76 -15.88 22.12
CA GLY A 485 21.08 -16.98 23.04
C GLY A 485 20.08 -18.14 23.07
N TYR A 486 19.15 -18.20 22.11
CA TYR A 486 18.17 -19.30 22.04
C TYR A 486 18.75 -20.57 21.42
N ASN A 487 18.20 -21.73 21.83
CA ASN A 487 18.55 -23.04 21.30
C ASN A 487 18.42 -23.08 19.76
N ASN A 488 19.25 -23.89 19.08
CA ASN A 488 19.16 -24.15 17.64
C ASN A 488 17.73 -24.62 17.25
N LYS A 489 17.08 -25.47 18.09
CA LYS A 489 15.70 -25.95 17.87
C LYS A 489 14.70 -24.81 17.74
N THR A 490 14.68 -23.90 18.73
CA THR A 490 13.75 -22.76 18.74
C THR A 490 14.11 -21.74 17.67
N SER A 491 15.39 -21.51 17.41
CA SER A 491 15.85 -20.59 16.36
C SER A 491 15.37 -21.00 14.97
N ILE A 492 15.51 -22.27 14.59
CA ILE A 492 15.02 -22.80 13.31
C ILE A 492 13.49 -22.77 13.24
N LEU A 493 12.80 -23.16 14.32
CA LEU A 493 11.33 -23.13 14.38
C LEU A 493 10.75 -21.71 14.20
N VAL A 494 11.34 -20.70 14.86
CA VAL A 494 10.97 -19.29 14.66
C VAL A 494 11.30 -18.85 13.22
N GLY A 495 12.49 -19.22 12.71
CA GLY A 495 12.92 -18.86 11.36
C GLY A 495 11.99 -19.37 10.27
N MET A 496 11.65 -20.66 10.28
CA MET A 496 10.71 -21.24 9.30
C MET A 496 9.29 -20.67 9.45
N SER A 497 8.83 -20.40 10.68
CA SER A 497 7.50 -19.80 10.92
C SER A 497 7.39 -18.36 10.41
N LEU A 498 8.51 -17.64 10.31
CA LEU A 498 8.58 -16.27 9.79
C LEU A 498 9.04 -16.21 8.32
N ALA A 499 9.38 -17.33 7.68
CA ALA A 499 9.93 -17.36 6.32
C ALA A 499 8.94 -16.97 5.22
N GLN A 500 7.67 -16.83 5.58
CA GLN A 500 6.54 -16.48 4.74
C GLN A 500 6.49 -14.98 4.35
N ILE A 501 6.02 -14.62 3.16
CA ILE A 501 5.68 -13.22 2.82
C ILE A 501 4.25 -12.90 3.29
N GLY A 502 4.04 -11.70 3.87
CA GLY A 502 2.76 -11.26 4.43
C GLY A 502 1.76 -10.65 3.45
N GLU A 503 0.46 -10.77 3.74
CA GLU A 503 -0.63 -10.11 3.00
C GLU A 503 -0.48 -8.58 2.88
N PHE A 504 0.09 -7.93 3.90
CA PHE A 504 0.40 -6.49 3.89
C PHE A 504 1.43 -6.08 2.84
N ALA A 505 2.22 -7.03 2.33
CA ALA A 505 3.21 -6.78 1.28
C ALA A 505 2.56 -6.36 -0.04
N PHE A 506 1.33 -6.82 -0.35
CA PHE A 506 0.60 -6.39 -1.54
C PHE A 506 0.30 -4.89 -1.55
N VAL A 507 -0.18 -4.34 -0.43
CA VAL A 507 -0.43 -2.89 -0.28
C VAL A 507 0.86 -2.09 -0.43
N LEU A 508 1.92 -2.58 0.20
CA LEU A 508 3.23 -1.96 0.16
C LEU A 508 3.82 -1.93 -1.27
N LEU A 509 3.68 -3.01 -2.03
CA LEU A 509 4.16 -3.14 -3.40
C LEU A 509 3.34 -2.30 -4.38
N SER A 510 2.00 -2.29 -4.25
CA SER A 510 1.12 -1.38 -4.99
C SER A 510 1.55 0.08 -4.76
N ARG A 511 1.75 0.50 -3.50
CA ARG A 511 2.17 1.88 -3.22
C ARG A 511 3.60 2.19 -3.73
N ALA A 512 4.52 1.22 -3.72
CA ALA A 512 5.86 1.40 -4.29
C ALA A 512 5.83 1.57 -5.81
N SER A 513 4.93 0.87 -6.52
CA SER A 513 4.68 1.07 -7.96
C SER A 513 4.15 2.47 -8.24
N ASN A 514 3.16 2.94 -7.46
CA ASN A 514 2.59 4.28 -7.62
C ASN A 514 3.61 5.42 -7.34
N VAL A 515 4.67 5.14 -6.59
CA VAL A 515 5.78 6.08 -6.31
C VAL A 515 6.97 5.85 -7.27
N HIS A 516 6.81 5.04 -8.32
CA HIS A 516 7.83 4.77 -9.35
C HIS A 516 9.15 4.21 -8.75
N LEU A 517 9.04 3.51 -7.62
CA LEU A 517 10.16 2.86 -6.94
C LEU A 517 10.36 1.41 -7.38
N VAL A 518 9.31 0.76 -7.89
CA VAL A 518 9.36 -0.61 -8.44
C VAL A 518 8.45 -0.67 -9.66
N GLU A 519 9.03 -0.94 -10.83
CA GLU A 519 8.32 -0.89 -12.11
C GLU A 519 8.37 -2.22 -12.88
N GLY A 520 7.40 -2.39 -13.79
CA GLY A 520 7.40 -3.42 -14.83
C GLY A 520 7.71 -4.84 -14.33
N LYS A 521 8.77 -5.44 -14.87
CA LYS A 521 9.13 -6.84 -14.60
C LYS A 521 9.40 -7.12 -13.11
N LEU A 522 9.95 -6.16 -12.36
CA LEU A 522 10.22 -6.34 -10.93
C LEU A 522 8.92 -6.32 -10.12
N TYR A 523 7.95 -5.47 -10.48
CA TYR A 523 6.62 -5.46 -9.87
C TYR A 523 5.92 -6.82 -10.06
N LEU A 524 5.83 -7.32 -11.29
CA LEU A 524 5.21 -8.62 -11.58
C LEU A 524 5.92 -9.79 -10.86
N LEU A 525 7.26 -9.78 -10.81
CA LEU A 525 8.04 -10.82 -10.13
C LEU A 525 7.76 -10.85 -8.62
N LEU A 526 7.81 -9.70 -7.94
CA LEU A 526 7.56 -9.60 -6.50
C LEU A 526 6.09 -9.92 -6.15
N LEU A 527 5.16 -9.50 -7.00
CA LEU A 527 3.74 -9.76 -6.87
C LEU A 527 3.43 -11.26 -6.99
N GLY A 528 3.93 -11.91 -8.05
CA GLY A 528 3.80 -13.35 -8.26
C GLY A 528 4.50 -14.18 -7.18
N THR A 529 5.69 -13.74 -6.72
CA THR A 529 6.42 -14.39 -5.62
C THR A 529 5.62 -14.32 -4.31
N THR A 530 4.93 -13.21 -4.04
CA THR A 530 4.06 -13.07 -2.86
C THR A 530 2.82 -13.94 -2.95
N ALA A 531 2.17 -13.97 -4.12
CA ALA A 531 1.03 -14.84 -4.40
C ALA A 531 1.38 -16.32 -4.18
N LEU A 532 2.45 -16.80 -4.82
CA LEU A 532 2.91 -18.19 -4.75
C LEU A 532 3.45 -18.56 -3.37
N SER A 533 4.09 -17.62 -2.66
CA SER A 533 4.47 -17.79 -1.26
C SER A 533 3.25 -18.05 -0.38
N LEU A 534 2.15 -17.30 -0.53
CA LEU A 534 0.93 -17.50 0.25
C LEU A 534 0.24 -18.85 -0.04
N VAL A 535 0.22 -19.31 -1.30
CA VAL A 535 -0.23 -20.68 -1.67
C VAL A 535 0.63 -21.76 -0.98
N THR A 536 1.94 -21.52 -0.90
CA THR A 536 2.92 -22.50 -0.39
C THR A 536 2.95 -22.57 1.14
N THR A 537 2.44 -21.56 1.86
CA THR A 537 2.65 -21.46 3.31
C THR A 537 2.09 -22.64 4.13
N PRO A 538 0.90 -23.21 3.86
CA PRO A 538 0.42 -24.36 4.64
C PRO A 538 1.22 -25.65 4.35
N LEU A 539 1.93 -25.72 3.22
CA LEU A 539 2.88 -26.79 2.92
C LEU A 539 4.18 -26.60 3.72
N LEU A 540 4.69 -25.37 3.81
CA LEU A 540 5.85 -25.03 4.65
C LEU A 540 5.58 -25.38 6.13
N PHE A 541 4.41 -25.03 6.65
CA PHE A 541 4.00 -25.38 8.02
C PHE A 541 3.87 -26.89 8.27
N LYS A 542 3.48 -27.68 7.25
CA LYS A 542 3.53 -29.16 7.31
C LYS A 542 4.96 -29.70 7.26
N LEU A 543 5.90 -28.99 6.64
CA LEU A 543 7.30 -29.40 6.48
C LEU A 543 8.17 -29.15 7.73
N ILE A 544 7.85 -28.13 8.56
CA ILE A 544 8.55 -27.81 9.83
C ILE A 544 8.89 -29.05 10.68
N PRO A 545 7.94 -29.93 11.06
CA PRO A 545 8.26 -31.10 11.88
C PRO A 545 9.21 -32.10 11.19
N ALA A 546 9.16 -32.23 9.87
CA ALA A 546 10.08 -33.09 9.12
C ALA A 546 11.51 -32.52 9.12
N VAL A 547 11.66 -31.20 8.95
CA VAL A 547 12.97 -30.52 9.03
C VAL A 547 13.55 -30.60 10.45
N LEU A 548 12.72 -30.46 11.49
CA LEU A 548 13.16 -30.64 12.88
C LEU A 548 13.56 -32.10 13.18
N HIS A 549 12.86 -33.09 12.62
CA HIS A 549 13.25 -34.50 12.75
C HIS A 549 14.58 -34.78 12.02
N LEU A 550 14.75 -34.26 10.81
CA LEU A 550 15.99 -34.39 10.04
C LEU A 550 17.17 -33.70 10.73
N GLY A 551 16.98 -32.50 11.30
CA GLY A 551 18.00 -31.79 12.09
C GLY A 551 18.40 -32.53 13.38
N ALA A 552 17.48 -33.28 13.99
CA ALA A 552 17.80 -34.15 15.12
C ALA A 552 18.64 -35.36 14.70
N LEU A 553 18.29 -36.00 13.57
CA LEU A 553 19.05 -37.10 12.97
C LEU A 553 20.47 -36.65 12.57
N LEU A 554 20.60 -35.46 12.00
CA LEU A 554 21.88 -34.80 11.66
C LEU A 554 22.64 -34.23 12.86
N ARG A 555 22.18 -34.46 14.11
CA ARG A 555 22.79 -33.95 15.36
C ARG A 555 23.02 -32.43 15.40
N TRP A 556 22.21 -31.64 14.68
CA TRP A 556 22.26 -30.17 14.73
C TRP A 556 21.77 -29.58 16.06
N PHE A 557 21.18 -30.42 16.91
CA PHE A 557 20.73 -30.08 18.25
C PHE A 557 21.58 -30.83 19.27
N PRO A 558 22.03 -30.18 20.37
CA PRO A 558 22.55 -30.92 21.52
C PRO A 558 21.45 -31.85 22.07
N PRO A 559 21.81 -32.97 22.73
CA PRO A 559 20.83 -33.81 23.42
C PRO A 559 20.09 -32.97 24.48
N ASP A 560 18.79 -33.21 24.61
CA ASP A 560 17.91 -32.36 25.42
C ASP A 560 18.33 -32.37 26.89
N SER A 561 18.56 -31.18 27.45
CA SER A 561 18.93 -31.04 28.85
C SER A 561 17.70 -31.36 29.74
N PRO A 562 17.88 -31.98 30.91
CA PRO A 562 16.78 -32.54 31.70
C PRO A 562 15.74 -31.50 32.19
N ALA A 563 16.03 -30.20 32.07
CA ALA A 563 15.10 -29.12 32.38
C ALA A 563 13.83 -29.13 31.49
N GLU A 564 13.95 -29.38 30.16
CA GLU A 564 12.76 -29.47 29.29
C GLU A 564 11.91 -30.72 29.57
N VAL A 565 12.52 -31.79 30.09
CA VAL A 565 11.80 -33.00 30.51
C VAL A 565 10.95 -32.73 31.75
N SER A 566 11.46 -31.99 32.75
CA SER A 566 10.67 -31.60 33.94
C SER A 566 9.45 -30.78 33.56
N PHE A 567 9.62 -29.73 32.74
CA PHE A 567 8.52 -28.84 32.34
C PHE A 567 7.44 -29.57 31.51
N LYS A 568 7.82 -30.62 30.78
CA LYS A 568 6.89 -31.51 30.09
C LYS A 568 6.18 -32.46 31.05
N GLY A 569 6.89 -33.00 32.04
CA GLY A 569 6.35 -33.84 33.11
C GLY A 569 5.30 -33.12 33.96
N ASP A 570 5.56 -31.87 34.35
CA ASP A 570 4.64 -31.10 35.19
C ASP A 570 3.33 -30.74 34.47
N ASN A 571 3.40 -30.42 33.16
CA ASN A 571 2.19 -30.23 32.35
C ASN A 571 1.37 -31.54 32.20
N PHE A 572 2.03 -32.68 32.00
CA PHE A 572 1.33 -33.98 31.98
C PHE A 572 0.72 -34.36 33.34
N ARG A 573 1.38 -34.01 34.45
CA ARG A 573 0.83 -34.18 35.82
C ARG A 573 -0.37 -33.27 36.04
N ALA A 574 -0.33 -32.02 35.58
CA ALA A 574 -1.43 -31.08 35.71
C ALA A 574 -2.67 -31.49 34.89
N ASP A 575 -2.48 -31.97 33.65
CA ASP A 575 -3.59 -32.46 32.83
C ASP A 575 -4.17 -33.78 33.36
N SER A 576 -3.31 -34.70 33.84
CA SER A 576 -3.75 -35.93 34.50
C SER A 576 -4.53 -35.64 35.79
N ALA A 577 -4.07 -34.69 36.61
CA ALA A 577 -4.78 -34.26 37.82
C ALA A 577 -6.17 -33.71 37.48
N LYS A 578 -6.29 -32.85 36.45
CA LYS A 578 -7.59 -32.35 35.98
C LYS A 578 -8.53 -33.47 35.51
N ARG A 579 -8.02 -34.47 34.78
CA ARG A 579 -8.83 -35.64 34.37
C ARG A 579 -9.29 -36.46 35.58
N ILE A 580 -8.41 -36.70 36.55
CA ILE A 580 -8.76 -37.45 37.77
C ILE A 580 -9.81 -36.68 38.59
N THR A 581 -9.68 -35.36 38.77
CA THR A 581 -10.70 -34.55 39.43
C THR A 581 -12.04 -34.60 38.70
N LEU A 582 -12.06 -34.54 37.36
CA LEU A 582 -13.29 -34.67 36.57
C LEU A 582 -13.94 -36.06 36.71
N MET A 583 -13.15 -37.14 36.77
CA MET A 583 -13.70 -38.49 36.96
C MET A 583 -14.20 -38.73 38.39
N VAL A 584 -13.58 -38.14 39.41
CA VAL A 584 -14.05 -38.21 40.82
C VAL A 584 -15.29 -37.34 41.04
N GLN A 585 -15.39 -36.18 40.38
CA GLN A 585 -16.60 -35.36 40.47
C GLN A 585 -17.79 -36.02 39.76
N GLY A 586 -17.55 -36.75 38.67
CA GLY A 586 -18.59 -37.46 37.90
C GLY A 586 -19.10 -38.77 38.53
N SER A 587 -18.61 -39.17 39.70
CA SER A 587 -19.03 -40.42 40.39
C SER A 587 -19.79 -40.16 41.69
N HIS A 588 -20.38 -38.97 41.87
CA HIS A 588 -21.07 -38.59 43.09
C HIS A 588 -22.52 -38.07 42.91
N ASP A 589 -22.95 -37.85 41.66
CA ASP A 589 -24.33 -37.50 41.30
C ASP A 589 -25.01 -38.72 40.61
N SER A 590 -25.41 -39.71 41.42
CA SER A 590 -26.18 -40.90 41.00
C SER A 590 -27.18 -41.34 42.06
#